data_AF-A0A6C0C6K6-F1
#
_entry.id   AF-A0A6C0C6K6-F1
#
_cell.length_a   1.000
_cell.length_b   1.000
_cell.length_c   1.000
_cell.angle_alpha   90.00
_cell.angle_beta   90.00
_cell.angle_gamma   90.00
#
_symmetry.space_group_name_H-M   'P 1'
#
loop_
_entity.id
_entity.type
_entity.pdbx_description
1 polymer ?
#
loop_
_entity_poly.entity_id
_entity_poly.type
_entity_poly.pdbx_seq_one_letter_code
_entity_poly.pdbx_strand_id
1 'polypeptide(L)' 'MWMRNYQGKIVYFDITKYHNEKDLYCALWKTKFNIDVEQKDMDFNREIMSIIIS' A
#
# COMPACT_ATOMS: atom_id res chain seq x y z
N MET A 1 -3.81 -15.94 -4.52
CA MET A 1 -4.96 -16.06 -3.59
C MET A 1 -6.24 -15.64 -4.31
N TRP A 2 -7.29 -16.44 -4.29
CA TRP A 2 -8.60 -16.03 -4.82
C TRP A 2 -9.37 -15.18 -3.80
N MET A 3 -9.91 -14.05 -4.22
CA MET A 3 -10.67 -13.15 -3.34
C MET A 3 -11.77 -12.39 -4.09
N ARG A 4 -12.73 -11.81 -3.36
CA ARG A 4 -13.68 -10.83 -3.92
C ARG A 4 -13.08 -9.43 -3.87
N ASN A 5 -13.17 -8.70 -4.98
CA ASN A 5 -12.87 -7.27 -5.01
C ASN A 5 -14.05 -6.43 -4.46
N TYR A 6 -13.86 -5.12 -4.38
CA TYR A 6 -14.89 -4.18 -3.90
C TYR A 6 -16.18 -4.16 -4.74
N GLN A 7 -16.13 -4.63 -6.00
CA GLN A 7 -17.29 -4.79 -6.88
C GLN A 7 -18.00 -6.13 -6.72
N GLY A 8 -17.54 -6.99 -5.79
CA GLY A 8 -18.07 -8.34 -5.58
C GLY A 8 -17.58 -9.39 -6.59
N LYS A 9 -16.70 -9.03 -7.53
CA LYS A 9 -16.13 -9.95 -8.53
C LYS A 9 -15.04 -10.82 -7.91
N ILE A 10 -15.00 -12.09 -8.29
CA ILE A 10 -13.89 -13.00 -7.93
C ILE A 10 -12.68 -12.64 -8.79
N VAL A 11 -11.57 -12.34 -8.13
CA VAL A 11 -10.29 -11.99 -8.76
C VAL A 11 -9.17 -12.83 -8.16
N TYR A 12 -8.15 -13.12 -8.96
CA TYR A 12 -6.92 -13.72 -8.46
C TYR A 12 -5.96 -12.61 -8.02
N PHE A 13 -5.64 -12.58 -6.72
CA PHE A 13 -4.64 -11.71 -6.14
C PHE A 13 -3.32 -12.47 -6.02
N ASP A 14 -2.35 -12.11 -6.85
CA ASP A 14 -1.06 -12.78 -6.90
C ASP A 14 -0.13 -12.24 -5.81
N ILE A 15 0.03 -13.01 -4.74
CA ILE A 15 0.85 -12.64 -3.58
C ILE A 15 2.35 -12.66 -3.88
N THR A 16 2.79 -13.40 -4.91
CA THR A 16 4.23 -13.54 -5.20
C THR A 16 4.81 -12.31 -5.90
N LYS A 17 3.96 -11.36 -6.31
CA LYS A 17 4.37 -10.10 -6.94
C LYS A 17 4.91 -9.06 -5.95
N TYR A 18 4.79 -9.29 -4.64
CA TYR A 18 5.13 -8.31 -3.62
C TYR A 18 6.36 -8.76 -2.84
N HIS A 19 7.34 -7.87 -2.73
CA HIS A 19 8.62 -8.14 -2.04
C HIS A 19 8.60 -7.84 -0.54
N ASN A 20 7.56 -7.15 -0.06
CA ASN A 20 7.37 -6.82 1.34
C ASN A 20 5.88 -6.84 1.70
N GLU A 21 5.61 -6.97 3.00
CA GLU A 21 4.24 -7.06 3.51
C GLU A 21 3.46 -5.76 3.31
N LYS A 22 4.12 -4.60 3.43
CA LYS A 22 3.48 -3.29 3.29
C LYS A 22 2.81 -3.14 1.93
N ASP A 23 3.55 -3.38 0.84
CA ASP A 23 3.04 -3.26 -0.53
C ASP A 23 1.95 -4.28 -0.83
N LEU A 24 2.11 -5.51 -0.30
CA LEU A 24 1.10 -6.55 -0.38
C LEU A 24 -0.22 -6.10 0.26
N TYR A 25 -0.18 -5.58 1.49
CA TYR A 25 -1.38 -5.13 2.21
C TYR A 25 -2.00 -3.87 1.60
N CYS A 26 -1.20 -2.91 1.12
CA CYS A 26 -1.71 -1.75 0.39
C CYS A 26 -2.50 -2.18 -0.85
N ALA A 27 -1.94 -3.08 -1.66
CA ALA A 27 -2.62 -3.58 -2.85
C ALA A 27 -3.86 -4.43 -2.52
N LEU A 28 -3.79 -5.23 -1.45
CA LEU A 28 -4.92 -6.01 -0.96
C LEU A 28 -6.08 -5.10 -0.55
N TRP A 29 -5.81 -4.05 0.23
CA TRP A 29 -6.83 -3.12 0.72
C TRP A 29 -7.47 -2.31 -0.40
N LYS A 30 -6.65 -1.85 -1.35
CA LYS A 30 -7.14 -1.19 -2.57
C LYS A 30 -8.06 -2.13 -3.37
N THR A 31 -7.68 -3.39 -3.53
CA THR A 31 -8.48 -4.37 -4.27
C THR A 31 -9.79 -4.72 -3.55
N LYS A 32 -9.73 -4.90 -2.21
CA LYS A 32 -10.84 -5.38 -1.39
C LYS A 32 -11.86 -4.29 -1.06
N PHE A 33 -11.37 -3.09 -0.74
CA PHE A 33 -12.16 -2.01 -0.15
C PHE A 33 -12.16 -0.73 -1.00
N ASN A 34 -11.39 -0.68 -2.09
CA ASN A 34 -11.20 0.53 -2.89
C ASN A 34 -10.63 1.71 -2.07
N ILE A 35 -9.81 1.41 -1.06
CA ILE A 35 -9.12 2.40 -0.24
C ILE A 35 -7.68 2.53 -0.74
N ASP A 36 -7.27 3.75 -1.09
CA ASP A 36 -5.85 4.05 -1.27
C ASP A 36 -5.24 4.33 0.09
N VAL A 37 -4.36 3.44 0.54
CA VAL A 37 -3.52 3.70 1.70
C VAL A 37 -2.42 4.62 1.18
N GLU A 38 -2.60 5.93 1.37
CA GLU A 38 -1.60 6.92 0.99
C GLU A 38 -0.24 6.47 1.53
N GLN A 39 0.71 6.23 0.62
CA GLN A 39 2.11 6.28 1.00
C GLN A 39 2.35 7.75 1.33
N LYS A 40 2.19 8.11 2.60
CA LYS A 40 2.93 9.26 3.11
C LYS A 40 4.40 8.88 2.96
N ASP A 41 4.96 9.22 1.81
CA ASP A 41 6.37 9.54 1.71
C ASP A 41 6.56 10.73 2.66
N MET A 42 6.67 10.44 3.95
CA MET A 42 7.46 11.31 4.79
C MET A 42 8.84 11.23 4.17
N ASP A 43 9.14 12.25 3.39
CA ASP A 43 10.45 12.49 2.84
C ASP A 43 11.39 12.62 4.05
N PHE A 44 11.95 11.48 4.46
CA PHE A 44 12.75 11.34 5.67
C PHE A 44 13.92 12.34 5.64
N ASN A 45 14.40 12.64 4.44
CA ASN A 45 15.38 13.70 4.22
C ASN A 45 14.82 15.08 4.57
N ARG A 46 13.56 15.38 4.23
CA ARG A 46 12.90 16.64 4.57
C ARG A 46 12.73 16.81 6.08
N GLU A 47 12.43 15.73 6.80
CA GLU A 47 12.33 15.73 8.26
C GLU A 47 13.71 15.92 8.92
N ILE A 48 14.73 15.18 8.46
CA ILE A 48 16.12 15.39 8.91
C ILE A 48 16.58 16.84 8.65
N MET A 49 16.33 17.36 7.45
CA MET A 49 16.70 18.73 7.09
C MET A 49 15.97 19.75 7.96
N SER A 50 14.72 19.49 8.36
CA SER A 50 13.98 20.36 9.28
C SER A 50 14.59 20.43 10.68
N ILE A 51 15.20 19.32 11.15
CA ILE A 51 15.88 19.23 12.45
C ILE A 51 17.29 19.86 12.40
N ILE A 52 17.98 19.74 11.26
CA ILE A 52 19.33 20.32 11.08
C ILE A 52 19.26 21.84 10.93
N ILE A 53 18.19 22.37 10.31
CA ILE A 53 18.01 23.80 10.06
C ILE A 53 17.35 24.52 11.25
N SER A 54 16.73 23.79 12.19
CA SER A 54 16.18 24.32 13.45
C SER A 54 17.25 24.56 14.50
#